data_AF-A0A7S2JB92-F1
#
_entry.id   AF-A0A7S2JB92-F1
#
_cell.length_a   1.000
_cell.length_b   1.000
_cell.length_c   1.000
_cell.angle_alpha   90.00
_cell.angle_beta   90.00
_cell.angle_gamma   90.00
#
_symmetry.space_group_name_H-M   'P 1'
#
loop_
_entity.id
_entity.type
_entity.pdbx_description
1 polymer ?
#
loop_
_entity_poly.entity_id
_entity_poly.type
_entity_poly.pdbx_seq_one_letter_code
_entity_poly.pdbx_strand_id
1 'polypeptide(L)'
;GTTSTMASDEDVFQVVVPEQSVPRTNKGWLYHRNMVGLLPAWTHLLSSVDLKPYDWVVNTELDHFLSPARLRIAIVEYTRLLRTGSLSEKLSVDKAMLLMFGNAFLFNRKMVEEMRSQWEHLGKAADASSPANGCPSFMRGGTEWPLHCSQDIVYP
;
A
#
# COMPACT_ATOMS: atom_id res chain seq x y z
N GLY A 1 29.62 9.82 -25.24
CA GLY A 1 29.60 10.02 -23.78
C GLY A 1 28.16 10.03 -23.35
N THR A 2 27.74 9.04 -22.56
CA THR A 2 26.41 8.96 -21.96
C THR A 2 26.39 9.85 -20.72
N THR A 3 25.68 10.97 -20.80
CA THR A 3 25.38 11.82 -19.65
C THR A 3 24.46 11.06 -18.71
N SER A 4 25.01 10.59 -17.60
CA SER A 4 24.25 10.11 -16.45
C SER A 4 23.60 11.32 -15.79
N THR A 5 22.32 11.55 -16.05
CA THR A 5 21.48 12.41 -15.22
C THR A 5 21.44 11.81 -13.81
N MET A 6 22.12 12.47 -12.87
CA MET A 6 21.89 12.21 -11.45
C MET A 6 20.43 12.54 -11.17
N ALA A 7 19.68 11.57 -10.65
CA ALA A 7 18.33 11.81 -10.14
C ALA A 7 18.42 12.91 -9.08
N SER A 8 17.72 14.02 -9.28
CA SER A 8 17.60 15.07 -8.28
C SER A 8 16.89 14.50 -7.05
N ASP A 9 17.30 14.92 -5.85
CA ASP A 9 16.67 14.56 -4.55
C ASP A 9 15.18 14.96 -4.44
N GLU A 10 14.56 15.47 -5.51
CA GLU A 10 13.13 15.78 -5.60
C GLU A 10 12.22 14.52 -5.57
N ASP A 11 12.78 13.34 -5.79
CA ASP A 11 12.03 12.07 -5.77
C ASP A 11 11.92 11.43 -4.36
N VAL A 12 12.51 12.08 -3.33
CA VAL A 12 12.53 11.54 -1.96
C VAL A 12 11.63 12.37 -1.05
N PHE A 13 10.55 11.75 -0.56
CA PHE A 13 9.64 12.36 0.42
C PHE A 13 9.82 11.73 1.79
N GLN A 14 10.14 12.55 2.79
CA GLN A 14 10.23 12.10 4.16
C GLN A 14 8.85 12.13 4.83
N VAL A 15 8.43 10.97 5.34
CA VAL A 15 7.18 10.83 6.08
C VAL A 15 7.45 10.93 7.59
N VAL A 16 6.71 11.80 8.27
CA VAL A 16 6.72 11.88 9.74
C VAL A 16 5.84 10.78 10.31
N VAL A 17 6.45 9.83 11.02
CA VAL A 17 5.73 8.80 11.76
C VAL A 17 5.23 9.40 13.09
N PRO A 18 3.93 9.24 13.44
CA PRO A 18 3.40 9.74 14.71
C PRO A 18 4.13 9.17 15.92
N GLU A 19 4.07 9.90 17.03
CA GLU A 19 4.66 9.47 18.29
C GLU A 19 4.08 8.14 18.76
N GLN A 20 4.97 7.25 19.19
CA GLN A 20 4.64 5.89 19.62
C GLN A 20 4.85 5.79 21.13
N SER A 21 4.07 4.93 21.79
CA SER A 21 4.26 4.62 23.21
C SER A 21 5.55 3.86 23.52
N VAL A 22 6.22 3.34 22.49
CA VAL A 22 7.45 2.55 22.60
C VAL A 22 8.63 3.33 22.01
N PRO A 23 9.79 3.42 22.70
CA PRO A 23 10.99 4.06 22.18
C PRO A 23 11.48 3.45 20.86
N ARG A 24 11.98 4.29 19.94
CA ARG A 24 12.53 3.88 18.63
C ARG A 24 13.70 2.88 18.73
N THR A 25 14.38 2.82 19.88
CA THR A 25 15.50 1.89 20.11
C THR A 25 15.05 0.47 20.41
N ASN A 26 13.78 0.25 20.71
CA ASN A 26 13.28 -1.08 21.06
C ASN A 26 13.18 -1.96 19.81
N LYS A 27 13.58 -3.23 19.95
CA LYS A 27 13.36 -4.23 18.92
C LYS A 27 11.85 -4.31 18.64
N GLY A 28 11.46 -4.02 17.41
CA GLY A 28 10.06 -4.01 17.01
C GLY A 28 9.27 -2.76 17.34
N TRP A 29 9.93 -1.62 17.57
CA TRP A 29 9.24 -0.34 17.65
C TRP A 29 8.36 -0.04 16.41
N LEU A 30 8.72 -0.62 15.25
CA LEU A 30 7.95 -0.55 14.01
C LEU A 30 7.11 -1.83 13.74
N TYR A 31 7.27 -2.90 14.53
CA TYR A 31 6.60 -4.18 14.25
C TYR A 31 5.09 -4.10 14.54
N HIS A 32 4.30 -4.53 13.54
CA HIS A 32 2.88 -4.90 13.57
C HIS A 32 1.81 -3.84 13.88
N ARG A 33 2.17 -2.60 14.22
CA ARG A 33 1.16 -1.58 14.54
C ARG A 33 1.38 -0.22 13.88
N ASN A 34 2.21 -0.16 12.84
CA ASN A 34 2.67 1.12 12.30
C ASN A 34 2.43 1.32 10.80
N MET A 35 1.30 0.84 10.27
CA MET A 35 0.80 1.36 8.98
C MET A 35 0.43 2.82 9.04
N VAL A 36 0.26 3.40 10.23
CA VAL A 36 0.26 4.85 10.36
C VAL A 36 1.55 5.49 9.80
N GLY A 37 2.64 4.73 9.66
CA GLY A 37 3.83 5.13 8.93
C GLY A 37 3.68 5.07 7.40
N LEU A 38 2.79 4.22 6.85
CA LEU A 38 2.47 4.18 5.42
C LEU A 38 1.34 5.15 5.05
N LEU A 39 0.42 5.48 5.97
CA LEU A 39 -0.70 6.37 5.68
C LEU A 39 -0.27 7.73 5.10
N PRO A 40 0.82 8.38 5.56
CA PRO A 40 1.26 9.63 4.94
C PRO A 40 1.87 9.40 3.55
N ALA A 41 2.55 8.29 3.30
CA ALA A 41 3.04 7.95 1.96
C ALA A 41 1.88 7.75 0.98
N TRP A 42 0.83 7.03 1.40
CA TRP A 42 -0.41 6.92 0.64
C TRP A 42 -1.10 8.27 0.48
N THR A 43 -1.19 9.10 1.52
CA THR A 43 -1.79 10.43 1.44
C THR A 43 -1.05 11.29 0.42
N HIS A 44 0.27 11.25 0.38
CA HIS A 44 1.07 11.96 -0.61
C HIS A 44 0.81 11.43 -2.03
N LEU A 45 0.91 10.12 -2.24
CA LEU A 45 0.61 9.49 -3.53
C LEU A 45 -0.78 9.86 -4.04
N LEU A 46 -1.79 9.81 -3.16
CA LEU A 46 -3.18 10.03 -3.56
C LEU A 46 -3.51 11.51 -3.79
N SER A 47 -2.86 12.45 -3.08
CA SER A 47 -3.15 13.88 -3.18
C SER A 47 -2.26 14.66 -4.15
N SER A 48 -1.00 14.22 -4.33
CA SER A 48 0.04 15.04 -4.95
C SER A 48 0.60 14.48 -6.26
N VAL A 49 0.41 13.18 -6.52
CA VAL A 49 0.96 12.52 -7.72
C VAL A 49 -0.09 12.40 -8.82
N ASP A 50 0.26 12.80 -10.05
CA ASP A 50 -0.55 12.49 -11.23
C ASP A 50 -0.39 11.01 -11.59
N LEU A 51 -1.47 10.24 -11.39
CA LEU A 51 -1.50 8.80 -11.64
C LEU A 51 -1.84 8.45 -13.09
N LYS A 52 -2.24 9.42 -13.93
CA LYS A 52 -2.60 9.18 -15.34
C LYS A 52 -1.54 8.44 -16.16
N PRO A 53 -0.22 8.67 -16.01
CA PRO A 53 0.79 7.95 -16.77
C PRO A 53 1.12 6.56 -16.22
N TYR A 54 0.61 6.17 -15.04
CA TYR A 54 0.94 4.89 -14.39
C TYR A 54 -0.24 3.93 -14.44
N ASP A 55 -0.06 2.74 -15.02
CA ASP A 55 -1.11 1.71 -15.02
C ASP A 55 -1.19 0.94 -13.70
N TRP A 56 -0.05 0.88 -12.99
CA TRP A 56 0.13 0.13 -11.76
C TRP A 56 1.00 0.91 -10.77
N VAL A 57 0.62 0.83 -9.50
CA VAL A 57 1.42 1.26 -8.34
C VAL A 57 1.86 0.01 -7.60
N VAL A 58 3.10 0.01 -7.11
CA VAL A 58 3.68 -1.12 -6.37
C VAL A 58 4.13 -0.64 -5.01
N ASN A 59 3.69 -1.31 -3.97
CA ASN A 59 4.22 -1.15 -2.62
C ASN A 59 4.96 -2.42 -2.22
N THR A 60 6.14 -2.24 -1.63
CA THR A 60 7.03 -3.32 -1.20
C THR A 60 7.75 -2.88 0.06
N GLU A 61 8.18 -3.84 0.88
CA GLU A 61 9.00 -3.57 2.05
C GLU A 61 10.40 -3.09 1.64
N LEU A 62 11.04 -2.30 2.50
CA LEU A 62 12.32 -1.62 2.19
C LEU A 62 13.51 -2.58 2.01
N ASP A 63 13.39 -3.80 2.50
CA ASP A 63 14.40 -4.86 2.41
C ASP A 63 14.19 -5.79 1.20
N HIS A 64 13.20 -5.50 0.35
CA HIS A 64 12.91 -6.29 -0.84
C HIS A 64 13.47 -5.65 -2.12
N PHE A 65 14.16 -6.46 -2.92
CA PHE A 65 14.65 -6.06 -4.23
C PHE A 65 13.67 -6.47 -5.32
N LEU A 66 13.29 -5.52 -6.19
CA LEU A 66 12.40 -5.77 -7.31
C LEU A 66 13.15 -5.63 -8.64
N SER A 67 12.81 -6.49 -9.60
CA SER A 67 13.16 -6.30 -11.01
C SER A 67 11.95 -5.74 -11.76
N PRO A 68 11.92 -4.45 -12.13
CA PRO A 68 10.76 -3.86 -12.80
C PRO A 68 10.37 -4.58 -14.09
N ALA A 69 11.35 -5.07 -14.85
CA ALA A 69 11.10 -5.82 -16.09
C ALA A 69 10.36 -7.14 -15.82
N ARG A 70 10.81 -7.92 -14.83
CA ARG A 70 10.15 -9.18 -14.45
C ARG A 70 8.78 -8.93 -13.86
N LEU A 71 8.63 -7.87 -13.06
CA LEU A 71 7.35 -7.51 -12.47
C LEU A 71 6.30 -7.18 -13.54
N ARG A 72 6.67 -6.42 -14.58
CA ARG A 72 5.79 -6.11 -15.72
C ARG A 72 5.34 -7.37 -16.45
N ILE A 73 6.25 -8.31 -16.69
CA ILE A 73 5.91 -9.60 -17.31
C ILE A 73 4.91 -10.36 -16.44
N ALA A 74 5.17 -10.46 -15.13
CA ALA A 74 4.29 -11.14 -14.20
C ALA A 74 2.88 -10.52 -14.18
N ILE A 75 2.76 -9.19 -14.13
CA ILE A 75 1.45 -8.50 -14.18
C ILE A 75 0.67 -8.88 -15.45
N VAL A 76 1.34 -8.88 -16.61
CA VAL A 76 0.71 -9.25 -17.89
C VAL A 76 0.27 -10.71 -17.87
N GLU A 77 1.09 -11.61 -17.34
CA GLU A 77 0.74 -13.04 -17.24
C GLU A 77 -0.47 -13.28 -16.34
N TYR A 78 -0.49 -12.69 -15.15
CA TYR A 78 -1.61 -12.84 -14.21
C TYR A 78 -2.91 -12.23 -14.77
N THR A 79 -2.85 -11.04 -15.36
CA THR A 79 -4.03 -10.43 -15.99
C THR A 79 -4.52 -11.24 -17.18
N ARG A 80 -3.63 -11.85 -17.97
CA ARG A 80 -4.01 -12.77 -19.05
C ARG A 80 -4.71 -14.01 -18.53
N LEU A 81 -4.22 -14.61 -17.43
CA LEU A 81 -4.84 -15.77 -16.80
C LEU A 81 -6.27 -15.44 -16.34
N LEU A 82 -6.46 -14.31 -15.66
CA LEU A 82 -7.79 -13.85 -15.23
C LEU A 82 -8.75 -13.65 -16.42
N ARG A 83 -8.28 -13.09 -17.53
CA ARG A 83 -9.06 -12.94 -18.77
C ARG A 83 -9.48 -14.27 -19.40
N THR A 84 -8.77 -15.35 -19.13
CA THR A 84 -9.10 -16.69 -19.62
C THR A 84 -9.86 -17.56 -18.61
N GLY A 85 -9.99 -17.09 -17.36
CA GLY A 85 -10.60 -17.82 -16.27
C GLY A 85 -12.13 -17.90 -16.30
N SER A 86 -12.70 -18.13 -15.13
CA SER A 86 -14.13 -18.09 -14.84
C SER A 86 -14.75 -16.73 -15.21
N LEU A 87 -16.08 -16.70 -15.30
CA LEU A 87 -16.81 -15.45 -15.58
C LEU A 87 -16.51 -14.36 -14.53
N SER A 88 -16.39 -14.76 -13.26
CA SER A 88 -16.06 -13.82 -12.17
C SER A 88 -14.68 -13.18 -12.36
N GLU A 89 -13.67 -13.99 -12.69
CA GLU A 89 -12.30 -13.51 -12.94
C GLU A 89 -12.21 -12.61 -14.18
N LYS A 90 -12.93 -12.95 -15.24
CA LYS A 90 -13.02 -12.11 -16.44
C LYS A 90 -13.61 -10.75 -16.13
N LEU A 91 -14.64 -10.70 -15.29
CA LEU A 91 -15.31 -9.45 -14.90
C LEU A 91 -14.50 -8.62 -13.90
N SER A 92 -13.51 -9.21 -13.21
CA SER A 92 -12.69 -8.50 -12.22
C SER A 92 -11.46 -7.82 -12.83
N VAL A 93 -10.91 -8.35 -13.93
CA VAL A 93 -9.63 -7.85 -14.49
C VAL A 93 -9.66 -6.38 -14.91
N ASP A 94 -10.83 -5.87 -15.29
CA ASP A 94 -11.05 -4.48 -15.71
C ASP A 94 -11.64 -3.61 -14.60
N LYS A 95 -11.63 -4.07 -13.34
CA LYS A 95 -12.09 -3.31 -12.16
C LYS A 95 -10.91 -2.91 -11.28
N ALA A 96 -11.19 -2.26 -10.15
CA ALA A 96 -10.22 -2.09 -9.08
C ALA A 96 -9.64 -3.46 -8.67
N MET A 97 -8.32 -3.60 -8.75
CA MET A 97 -7.64 -4.87 -8.52
C MET A 97 -6.34 -4.66 -7.74
N LEU A 98 -6.16 -5.56 -6.76
CA LEU A 98 -4.94 -5.76 -6.00
C LEU A 98 -4.38 -7.14 -6.35
N LEU A 99 -3.10 -7.20 -6.74
CA LEU A 99 -2.34 -8.46 -6.81
C LEU A 99 -1.38 -8.52 -5.63
N MET A 100 -1.33 -9.67 -4.96
CA MET A 100 -0.45 -9.93 -3.83
C MET A 100 0.61 -10.94 -4.24
N PHE A 101 1.86 -10.52 -4.30
CA PHE A 101 3.02 -11.35 -4.64
C PHE A 101 3.90 -11.51 -3.39
N GLY A 102 3.40 -12.21 -2.37
CA GLY A 102 4.01 -12.22 -1.04
C GLY A 102 3.93 -10.81 -0.44
N ASN A 103 5.07 -10.25 -0.05
CA ASN A 103 5.17 -8.92 0.58
C ASN A 103 5.22 -7.76 -0.44
N ALA A 104 4.91 -8.03 -1.71
CA ALA A 104 4.75 -7.02 -2.75
C ALA A 104 3.27 -6.91 -3.14
N PHE A 105 2.74 -5.71 -3.05
CA PHE A 105 1.34 -5.38 -3.30
C PHE A 105 1.24 -4.48 -4.52
N LEU A 106 0.48 -4.91 -5.51
CA LEU A 106 0.36 -4.23 -6.79
C LEU A 106 -1.08 -3.78 -6.99
N PHE A 107 -1.26 -2.49 -7.20
CA PHE A 107 -2.56 -1.85 -7.33
C PHE A 107 -2.68 -1.33 -8.76
N ASN A 108 -3.70 -1.75 -9.49
CA ASN A 108 -3.94 -1.10 -10.78
C ASN A 108 -4.48 0.33 -10.55
N ARG A 109 -4.42 1.19 -11.58
CA ARG A 109 -4.86 2.58 -11.48
C ARG A 109 -6.27 2.72 -10.88
N LYS A 110 -7.21 1.85 -11.30
CA LYS A 110 -8.60 1.84 -10.81
C LYS A 110 -8.70 1.57 -9.30
N MET A 111 -7.86 0.68 -8.76
CA MET A 111 -7.79 0.44 -7.32
C MET A 111 -7.30 1.67 -6.58
N VAL A 112 -6.27 2.33 -7.09
CA VAL A 112 -5.73 3.55 -6.46
C VAL A 112 -6.74 4.71 -6.55
N GLU A 113 -7.49 4.82 -7.64
CA GLU A 113 -8.60 5.78 -7.78
C GLU A 113 -9.74 5.51 -6.79
N GLU A 114 -10.10 4.24 -6.57
CA GLU A 114 -11.09 3.86 -5.56
C GLU A 114 -10.59 4.14 -4.14
N MET A 115 -9.31 3.86 -3.86
CA MET A 115 -8.69 4.22 -2.59
C MET A 115 -8.69 5.74 -2.38
N ARG A 116 -8.44 6.52 -3.44
CA ARG A 116 -8.49 7.99 -3.41
C ARG A 116 -9.89 8.49 -3.06
N SER A 117 -10.93 7.95 -3.71
CA SER A 117 -12.32 8.38 -3.48
C SER A 117 -12.79 8.08 -2.05
N GLN A 118 -12.25 7.02 -1.45
CA GLN A 118 -12.56 6.61 -0.07
C GLN A 118 -11.51 7.05 0.95
N TRP A 119 -10.54 7.89 0.57
CA TRP A 119 -9.38 8.16 1.43
C TRP A 119 -9.74 8.84 2.75
N GLU A 120 -10.82 9.63 2.79
CA GLU A 120 -11.31 10.22 4.04
C GLU A 120 -11.72 9.15 5.08
N HIS A 121 -12.13 7.98 4.61
CA HIS A 121 -12.46 6.83 5.46
C HIS A 121 -11.24 5.95 5.72
N LEU A 122 -10.53 5.57 4.65
CA LEU A 122 -9.40 4.64 4.71
C LEU A 122 -8.16 5.25 5.38
N GLY A 123 -7.90 6.54 5.18
CA GLY A 123 -6.73 7.24 5.69
C GLY A 123 -6.73 7.52 7.20
N LYS A 124 -7.66 6.92 7.97
CA LYS A 124 -7.80 7.12 9.41
C LYS A 124 -7.08 6.04 10.21
N ALA A 125 -6.29 6.45 11.19
CA ALA A 125 -5.74 5.56 12.20
C ALA A 125 -6.67 5.43 13.41
N ALA A 126 -6.44 4.42 14.24
CA ALA A 126 -7.09 4.30 15.55
C ALA A 126 -6.80 5.52 16.42
N ASP A 127 -7.73 5.85 17.32
CA ASP A 127 -7.49 6.87 18.34
C ASP A 127 -6.31 6.47 19.25
N ALA A 128 -5.55 7.46 19.71
CA ALA A 128 -4.37 7.24 20.57
C ALA A 128 -4.71 6.51 21.89
N SER A 129 -5.96 6.62 22.35
CA SER A 129 -6.49 5.94 23.52
C SER A 129 -6.98 4.50 23.26
N SER A 130 -6.97 4.05 22.00
CA SER A 130 -7.42 2.70 21.61
C SER A 130 -6.32 1.66 21.85
N PRO A 131 -6.66 0.42 22.25
CA PRO A 131 -5.73 -0.71 22.23
C PRO A 131 -5.09 -0.99 20.86
N ALA A 132 -5.72 -0.49 19.78
CA ALA A 132 -5.25 -0.57 18.41
C ALA A 132 -4.51 0.70 17.94
N ASN A 133 -4.04 1.57 18.84
CA ASN A 133 -3.26 2.75 18.48
C ASN A 133 -2.15 2.42 17.46
N GLY A 134 -2.07 3.20 16.38
CA GLY A 134 -1.18 3.01 15.24
C GLY A 134 -1.75 2.15 14.09
N CYS A 135 -2.84 1.41 14.32
CA CYS A 135 -3.51 0.61 13.30
C CYS A 135 -4.41 1.44 12.39
N PRO A 136 -4.54 1.10 11.09
CA PRO A 136 -5.59 1.65 10.23
C PRO A 136 -6.96 1.26 10.76
N SER A 137 -7.94 2.16 10.67
CA SER A 137 -9.31 1.94 11.14
C SER A 137 -10.19 1.19 10.13
N PHE A 138 -9.61 0.38 9.23
CA PHE A 138 -10.33 -0.28 8.13
C PHE A 138 -11.50 -1.17 8.61
N MET A 139 -11.35 -1.84 9.75
CA MET A 139 -12.36 -2.74 10.29
C MET A 139 -12.96 -2.22 11.60
N ARG A 140 -13.08 -0.89 11.77
CA ARG A 140 -13.70 -0.32 12.97
C ARG A 140 -15.11 -0.90 13.16
N GLY A 141 -15.33 -1.61 14.27
CA GLY A 141 -16.59 -2.29 14.58
C GLY A 141 -16.69 -3.74 14.07
N GLY A 142 -15.65 -4.24 13.38
CA GLY A 142 -15.50 -5.65 13.03
C GLY A 142 -15.00 -6.51 14.19
N THR A 143 -15.01 -7.83 14.00
CA THR A 143 -14.72 -8.84 15.02
C THR A 143 -13.29 -8.82 15.56
N GLU A 144 -12.33 -8.31 14.78
CA GLU A 144 -10.90 -8.30 15.13
C GLU A 144 -10.47 -7.02 15.86
N TRP A 145 -11.31 -5.99 15.85
CA TRP A 145 -11.02 -4.69 16.45
C TRP A 145 -11.47 -4.62 17.92
N PRO A 146 -10.70 -4.01 18.84
CA PRO A 146 -9.39 -3.36 18.69
C PRO A 146 -8.19 -4.27 19.05
N LEU A 147 -8.39 -5.59 19.10
CA LEU A 147 -7.37 -6.53 19.59
C LEU A 147 -6.26 -6.78 18.55
N HIS A 148 -6.62 -6.81 17.27
CA HIS A 148 -5.72 -7.05 16.15
C HIS A 148 -5.69 -5.86 15.20
N CYS A 149 -4.53 -5.65 14.56
CA CYS A 149 -4.40 -4.66 13.51
C CYS A 149 -5.08 -5.20 12.25
N SER A 150 -6.13 -4.53 11.75
CA SER A 150 -6.83 -4.96 10.52
C SER A 150 -5.91 -5.12 9.31
N GLN A 151 -4.78 -4.40 9.34
CA GLN A 151 -3.71 -4.57 8.38
C GLN A 151 -3.20 -6.00 8.32
N ASP A 152 -2.92 -6.67 9.44
CA ASP A 152 -2.26 -7.98 9.45
C ASP A 152 -3.08 -9.07 8.70
N ILE A 153 -4.31 -8.73 8.32
CA ILE A 153 -5.30 -9.62 7.71
C ILE A 153 -5.57 -9.22 6.26
N VAL A 154 -5.58 -7.91 5.96
CA VAL A 154 -5.86 -7.35 4.63
C VAL A 154 -4.58 -7.02 3.84
N TYR A 155 -3.48 -6.77 4.56
CA TYR A 155 -2.16 -6.33 4.09
C TYR A 155 -1.04 -7.02 4.91
N PRO A 156 -1.00 -8.37 4.89
CA PRO A 156 -0.12 -9.17 5.76
C PRO A 156 1.37 -8.97 5.48
#